data_AF-L2FKI3-F1
#
_entry.id   AF-L2FKI3-F1
#
_cell.length_a   1.000
_cell.length_b   1.000
_cell.length_c   1.000
_cell.angle_alpha   90.00
_cell.angle_beta   90.00
_cell.angle_gamma   90.00
#
_symmetry.space_group_name_H-M   'P 1'
#
loop_
_entity.id
_entity.type
_entity.pdbx_description
1 polymer ?
#
loop_
_entity_poly.entity_id
_entity_poly.type
_entity_poly.pdbx_seq_one_letter_code
_entity_poly.pdbx_strand_id
1 'polypeptide(L)'
;MSTITAAPETTTLHTWGYGLGLSSGQREPEYDLLEPYESMPEAIVGRTVWTKEDLEADSSRWLRVFSPDEVTHIESAVHDIEKNNLQLSEVDKSTFILPKSFAYTLASVRDELINGIGFGVLRGLPVHSWTTRQASIAYLGLGSYIGRRLSQNRQGHMLGHIKDLAEGKDINGEGRIYRTQKAQTYHSDESDIVGLLCLHQAMEGGQSQVVSTHHIYNILRKERPDILRQLCLPHWFYDRKGETNEGENEWM
;
A
#
# COMPACT_ATOMS: atom_id res chain seq x y z
N MET A 1 44.32 -8.33 -20.07
CA MET A 1 43.02 -7.77 -20.48
C MET A 1 42.12 -8.92 -20.87
N SER A 2 41.31 -9.41 -19.93
CA SER A 2 40.32 -10.46 -20.19
C SER A 2 38.95 -9.80 -20.04
N THR A 3 38.29 -9.57 -21.16
CA THR A 3 36.92 -9.07 -21.22
C THR A 3 35.97 -10.17 -20.76
N ILE A 4 35.33 -9.98 -19.60
CA ILE A 4 34.17 -10.76 -19.18
C ILE A 4 32.98 -10.19 -19.94
N THR A 5 32.55 -10.91 -20.97
CA THR A 5 31.26 -10.67 -21.62
C THR A 5 30.17 -11.16 -20.67
N ALA A 6 29.44 -10.24 -20.04
CA ALA A 6 28.22 -10.59 -19.32
C ALA A 6 27.22 -11.20 -20.30
N ALA A 7 26.68 -12.37 -19.97
CA ALA A 7 25.55 -12.94 -20.68
C ALA A 7 24.36 -11.98 -20.57
N PRO A 8 23.53 -11.83 -21.61
CA PRO A 8 22.34 -11.00 -21.53
C PRO A 8 21.42 -11.59 -20.46
N GLU A 9 21.06 -10.79 -19.46
CA GLU A 9 19.97 -11.09 -18.55
C GLU A 9 18.74 -11.37 -19.40
N THR A 10 18.35 -12.64 -19.51
CA THR A 10 17.03 -13.02 -19.97
C THR A 10 16.06 -12.48 -18.94
N THR A 11 15.58 -11.26 -19.16
CA THR A 11 14.43 -10.71 -18.47
C THR A 11 13.26 -11.58 -18.91
N THR A 12 13.00 -12.64 -18.14
CA THR A 12 11.73 -13.35 -18.20
C THR A 12 10.66 -12.28 -18.04
N LEU A 13 9.88 -12.07 -19.10
CA LEU A 13 8.70 -11.21 -19.05
C LEU A 13 7.79 -11.81 -17.99
N HIS A 14 7.85 -11.28 -16.77
CA HIS A 14 6.95 -11.68 -15.70
C HIS A 14 5.54 -11.30 -16.16
N THR A 15 4.74 -12.30 -16.54
CA THR A 15 3.39 -12.18 -17.09
C THR A 15 2.33 -11.91 -16.02
N TRP A 16 2.73 -11.36 -14.88
CA TRP A 16 1.82 -11.04 -13.79
C TRP A 16 0.83 -9.93 -14.19
N GLY A 17 -0.41 -10.09 -13.72
CA GLY A 17 -1.51 -9.18 -14.04
C GLY A 17 -2.00 -9.28 -15.49
N TYR A 18 -2.05 -10.47 -16.09
CA TYR A 18 -2.65 -10.69 -17.44
C TYR A 18 -2.01 -9.84 -18.55
N GLY A 19 -0.69 -9.67 -18.50
CA GLY A 19 0.05 -8.85 -19.48
C GLY A 19 0.08 -7.35 -19.17
N LEU A 20 -0.44 -6.92 -18.01
CA LEU A 20 -0.37 -5.53 -17.55
C LEU A 20 0.97 -5.17 -16.89
N GLY A 21 1.92 -6.12 -16.78
CA GLY A 21 3.22 -5.90 -16.14
C GLY A 21 3.11 -5.52 -14.67
N LEU A 22 2.08 -6.02 -13.98
CA LEU A 22 1.92 -5.88 -12.54
C LEU A 22 2.76 -6.96 -11.84
N SER A 23 3.01 -6.83 -10.55
CA SER A 23 3.58 -7.89 -9.71
C SER A 23 2.58 -8.17 -8.58
N SER A 24 2.57 -9.39 -8.02
CA SER A 24 1.89 -9.66 -6.74
C SER A 24 2.53 -8.92 -5.57
N GLY A 25 3.79 -8.51 -5.70
CA GLY A 25 4.59 -8.04 -4.56
C GLY A 25 5.23 -9.18 -3.76
N GLN A 26 4.70 -10.41 -3.86
CA GLN A 26 5.22 -11.60 -3.19
C GLN A 26 6.54 -12.06 -3.82
N ARG A 27 7.65 -11.71 -3.18
CA ARG A 27 9.00 -12.12 -3.57
C ARG A 27 9.72 -12.66 -2.36
N GLU A 28 10.56 -13.66 -2.59
CA GLU A 28 11.51 -14.11 -1.56
C GLU A 28 12.34 -12.92 -1.07
N PRO A 29 12.70 -12.87 0.22
CA PRO A 29 13.67 -11.92 0.71
C PRO A 29 14.96 -11.97 -0.11
N GLU A 30 15.51 -10.81 -0.45
CA GLU A 30 16.87 -10.73 -0.96
C GLU A 30 17.82 -10.95 0.22
N TYR A 31 18.17 -12.21 0.49
CA TYR A 31 18.92 -12.63 1.68
C TYR A 31 20.25 -11.87 1.87
N ASP A 32 20.89 -11.43 0.77
CA ASP A 32 22.14 -10.65 0.80
C ASP A 32 21.94 -9.21 1.30
N LEU A 33 20.71 -8.70 1.33
CA LEU A 33 20.36 -7.38 1.86
C LEU A 33 19.94 -7.42 3.34
N LEU A 34 19.86 -8.62 3.95
CA LEU A 34 19.47 -8.75 5.34
C LEU A 34 20.59 -8.29 6.27
N GLU A 35 20.26 -7.39 7.19
CA GLU A 35 21.18 -6.95 8.23
C GLU A 35 21.09 -7.87 9.46
N PRO A 36 22.23 -8.34 10.00
CA PRO A 36 22.21 -9.14 11.22
C PRO A 36 21.73 -8.30 12.40
N TYR A 37 21.01 -8.93 13.35
CA TYR A 37 20.47 -8.28 14.54
C TYR A 37 21.50 -7.42 15.29
N GLU A 38 22.75 -7.88 15.36
CA GLU A 38 23.86 -7.21 16.05
C GLU A 38 24.26 -5.89 15.39
N SER A 39 23.96 -5.71 14.10
CA SER A 39 24.21 -4.45 13.38
C SER A 39 23.07 -3.45 13.46
N MET A 40 21.88 -3.90 13.91
CA MET A 40 20.71 -3.03 14.04
C MET A 40 20.86 -2.01 15.18
N PRO A 41 20.30 -0.79 15.04
CA PRO A 41 20.52 0.30 15.98
C PRO A 41 19.96 0.01 17.38
N GLU A 42 20.61 0.53 18.42
CA GLU A 42 20.10 0.44 19.80
C GLU A 42 18.79 1.20 20.01
N ALA A 43 18.57 2.26 19.23
CA ALA A 43 17.31 2.96 19.16
C ALA A 43 17.13 3.55 17.76
N ILE A 44 15.94 3.39 17.20
CA ILE A 44 15.52 4.13 16.03
C ILE A 44 15.05 5.51 16.50
N VAL A 45 15.40 6.55 15.74
CA VAL A 45 15.03 7.95 16.01
C VAL A 45 14.50 8.62 14.75
N GLY A 46 13.82 9.74 14.90
CA GLY A 46 13.31 10.55 13.79
C GLY A 46 11.80 10.43 13.57
N ARG A 47 11.34 10.84 12.39
CA ARG A 47 9.91 11.04 12.06
C ARG A 47 9.06 9.76 12.15
N THR A 48 9.69 8.61 11.93
CA THR A 48 9.05 7.28 11.91
C THR A 48 8.70 6.75 13.30
N VAL A 49 9.25 7.35 14.36
CA VAL A 49 9.01 6.96 15.76
C VAL A 49 8.00 7.93 16.36
N TRP A 50 6.85 7.41 16.78
CA TRP A 50 5.78 8.20 17.36
C TRP A 50 4.90 7.34 18.27
N THR A 51 4.26 8.00 19.24
CA THR A 51 3.14 7.44 20.00
C THR A 51 1.81 8.04 19.53
N LYS A 52 0.71 7.51 20.04
CA LYS A 52 -0.62 8.06 19.80
C LYS A 52 -0.69 9.53 20.23
N GLU A 53 -0.15 9.84 21.40
CA GLU A 53 -0.17 11.18 21.98
C GLU A 53 0.58 12.18 21.12
N ASP A 54 1.71 11.78 20.51
CA ASP A 54 2.48 12.61 19.58
C ASP A 54 1.66 13.03 18.35
N LEU A 55 0.75 12.17 17.89
CA LEU A 55 -0.08 12.40 16.70
C LEU A 55 -1.43 13.05 17.01
N GLU A 56 -1.94 12.87 18.23
CA GLU A 56 -3.10 13.62 18.73
C GLU A 56 -2.74 15.08 19.02
N ALA A 57 -1.52 15.34 19.50
CA ALA A 57 -1.01 16.69 19.74
C ALA A 57 -0.89 17.52 18.45
N ASP A 58 -0.61 16.87 17.32
CA ASP A 58 -0.50 17.53 16.01
C ASP A 58 -1.07 16.67 14.89
N SER A 59 -2.36 16.85 14.62
CA SER A 59 -3.04 16.14 13.53
C SER A 59 -2.55 16.52 12.13
N SER A 60 -1.86 17.65 11.95
CA SER A 60 -1.37 18.06 10.64
C SER A 60 -0.28 17.13 10.09
N ARG A 61 0.35 16.34 10.98
CA ARG A 61 1.34 15.31 10.63
C ARG A 61 0.74 14.17 9.81
N TRP A 62 -0.53 13.86 9.99
CA TRP A 62 -1.18 12.71 9.36
C TRP A 62 -2.47 13.04 8.61
N LEU A 63 -3.09 14.19 8.86
CA LEU A 63 -4.32 14.61 8.20
C LEU A 63 -4.06 15.78 7.24
N ARG A 64 -4.38 15.57 5.97
CA ARG A 64 -4.42 16.61 4.95
C ARG A 64 -5.81 16.73 4.37
N VAL A 65 -6.28 17.96 4.18
CA VAL A 65 -7.57 18.24 3.52
C VAL A 65 -7.29 18.80 2.13
N PHE A 66 -7.95 18.26 1.11
CA PHE A 66 -7.90 18.81 -0.25
C PHE A 66 -8.55 20.19 -0.27
N SER A 67 -7.89 21.14 -0.93
CA SER A 67 -8.49 22.44 -1.18
C SER A 67 -9.60 22.34 -2.23
N PRO A 68 -10.53 23.30 -2.31
CA PRO A 68 -11.54 23.33 -3.37
C PRO A 68 -10.92 23.33 -4.78
N ASP A 69 -9.80 24.03 -4.95
CA ASP A 69 -9.05 24.09 -6.21
C ASP A 69 -8.45 22.73 -6.58
N GLU A 70 -7.89 22.01 -5.60
CA GLU A 70 -7.39 20.64 -5.80
C GLU A 70 -8.51 19.67 -6.19
N VAL A 71 -9.68 19.79 -5.56
CA VAL A 71 -10.86 19.00 -5.92
C VAL A 71 -11.28 19.30 -7.35
N THR A 72 -11.34 20.57 -7.77
CA THR A 72 -11.66 20.94 -9.17
C THR A 72 -10.66 20.35 -10.16
N HIS A 73 -9.36 20.34 -9.83
CA HIS A 73 -8.34 19.71 -10.68
C HIS A 73 -8.53 18.19 -10.78
N ILE A 74 -8.87 17.52 -9.68
CA ILE A 74 -9.18 16.08 -9.67
C ILE A 74 -10.39 15.78 -10.54
N GLU A 75 -11.49 16.53 -10.37
CA GLU A 75 -12.72 16.35 -11.14
C GLU A 75 -12.49 16.58 -12.64
N SER A 76 -11.69 17.58 -13.00
CA SER A 76 -11.32 17.84 -14.40
C SER A 76 -10.54 16.66 -14.99
N ALA A 77 -9.55 16.14 -14.27
CA ALA A 77 -8.78 14.98 -14.71
C ALA A 77 -9.64 13.71 -14.83
N VAL A 78 -10.59 13.50 -13.89
CA VAL A 78 -11.59 12.42 -14.00
C VAL A 78 -12.43 12.57 -15.27
N HIS A 79 -12.92 13.78 -15.55
CA HIS A 79 -13.72 14.05 -16.73
C HIS A 79 -12.94 13.80 -18.03
N ASP A 80 -11.65 14.15 -18.07
CA ASP A 80 -10.79 13.90 -19.24
C ASP A 80 -10.62 12.40 -19.51
N ILE A 81 -10.44 11.57 -18.48
CA ILE A 81 -10.40 10.10 -18.62
C ILE A 81 -11.72 9.57 -19.21
N GLU A 82 -12.87 10.06 -18.73
CA GLU A 82 -14.18 9.64 -19.23
C GLU A 82 -14.43 10.10 -20.66
N LYS A 83 -14.12 11.36 -20.97
CA LYS A 83 -14.27 11.97 -22.30
C LYS A 83 -13.44 11.25 -23.36
N ASN A 84 -12.24 10.80 -23.01
CA ASN A 84 -11.37 10.04 -23.89
C ASN A 84 -11.68 8.53 -23.88
N ASN A 85 -12.69 8.09 -23.13
CA ASN A 85 -13.13 6.70 -22.99
C ASN A 85 -12.00 5.73 -22.58
N LEU A 86 -11.07 6.20 -21.73
CA LEU A 86 -9.95 5.39 -21.27
C LEU A 86 -10.40 4.38 -20.21
N GLN A 87 -9.81 3.20 -20.22
CA GLN A 87 -10.04 2.14 -19.24
C GLN A 87 -9.33 2.46 -17.92
N LEU A 88 -9.77 1.84 -16.83
CA LEU A 88 -9.13 2.03 -15.51
C LEU A 88 -7.65 1.58 -15.52
N SER A 89 -7.30 0.61 -16.37
CA SER A 89 -5.91 0.14 -16.55
C SER A 89 -5.01 1.18 -17.21
N GLU A 90 -5.59 2.16 -17.90
CA GLU A 90 -4.90 3.24 -18.60
C GLU A 90 -4.75 4.49 -17.71
N VAL A 91 -5.29 4.48 -16.49
CA VAL A 91 -5.16 5.60 -15.54
C VAL A 91 -3.79 5.57 -14.87
N ASP A 92 -2.96 6.56 -15.20
CA ASP A 92 -1.66 6.80 -14.59
C ASP A 92 -1.24 8.29 -14.70
N LYS A 93 -0.01 8.64 -14.28
CA LYS A 93 0.49 10.03 -14.30
C LYS A 93 0.48 10.68 -15.69
N SER A 94 0.48 9.90 -16.77
CA SER A 94 0.50 10.39 -18.15
C SER A 94 -0.89 10.66 -18.72
N THR A 95 -1.93 10.07 -18.13
CA THR A 95 -3.33 10.24 -18.54
C THR A 95 -4.16 11.05 -17.54
N PHE A 96 -3.83 10.97 -16.24
CA PHE A 96 -4.45 11.73 -15.16
C PHE A 96 -3.60 12.97 -14.83
N ILE A 97 -3.74 14.04 -15.62
CA ILE A 97 -2.84 15.20 -15.54
C ILE A 97 -3.27 16.17 -14.45
N LEU A 98 -2.41 16.37 -13.45
CA LEU A 98 -2.55 17.39 -12.41
C LEU A 98 -1.55 18.54 -12.59
N PRO A 99 -1.86 19.75 -12.06
CA PRO A 99 -0.89 20.84 -11.99
C PRO A 99 0.40 20.42 -11.29
N LYS A 100 1.54 20.97 -11.74
CA LYS A 100 2.86 20.63 -11.19
C LYS A 100 2.94 20.84 -9.67
N SER A 101 2.39 21.94 -9.16
CA SER A 101 2.33 22.22 -7.72
C SER A 101 1.62 21.11 -6.95
N PHE A 102 0.49 20.63 -7.47
CA PHE A 102 -0.26 19.56 -6.83
C PHE A 102 0.47 18.22 -6.91
N ALA A 103 1.11 17.92 -8.05
CA ALA A 103 1.98 16.76 -8.18
C ALA A 103 3.13 16.76 -7.16
N TYR A 104 3.75 17.92 -6.89
CA TYR A 104 4.76 18.06 -5.83
C TYR A 104 4.18 17.79 -4.43
N THR A 105 2.98 18.29 -4.14
CA THR A 105 2.29 17.99 -2.88
C THR A 105 2.08 16.49 -2.69
N LEU A 106 1.64 15.76 -3.73
CA LEU A 106 1.47 14.30 -3.66
C LEU A 106 2.81 13.56 -3.51
N ALA A 107 3.90 14.10 -4.06
CA ALA A 107 5.24 13.58 -3.80
C ALA A 107 5.69 13.79 -2.34
N SER A 108 5.31 14.90 -1.69
CA SER A 108 5.53 15.09 -0.26
C SER A 108 4.71 14.11 0.59
N VAL A 109 3.47 13.79 0.17
CA VAL A 109 2.68 12.72 0.81
C VAL A 109 3.41 11.39 0.73
N ARG A 110 3.98 11.04 -0.43
CA ARG A 110 4.81 9.83 -0.57
C ARG A 110 6.01 9.85 0.39
N ASP A 111 6.68 10.98 0.57
CA ASP A 111 7.79 11.09 1.53
C ASP A 111 7.32 10.83 2.96
N GLU A 112 6.17 11.36 3.38
CA GLU A 112 5.62 11.07 4.71
C GLU A 112 5.27 9.58 4.89
N LEU A 113 4.80 8.92 3.83
CA LEU A 113 4.47 7.50 3.85
C LEU A 113 5.72 6.60 3.93
N ILE A 114 6.80 6.94 3.22
CA ILE A 114 8.00 6.08 3.14
C ILE A 114 9.05 6.46 4.19
N ASN A 115 9.29 7.76 4.40
CA ASN A 115 10.38 8.28 5.24
C ASN A 115 9.87 9.04 6.47
N GLY A 116 8.56 9.27 6.58
CA GLY A 116 7.93 10.03 7.64
C GLY A 116 7.22 9.15 8.67
N ILE A 117 6.01 9.53 9.07
CA ILE A 117 5.26 8.80 10.10
C ILE A 117 4.70 7.46 9.61
N GLY A 118 4.73 7.17 8.31
CA GLY A 118 4.32 5.86 7.76
C GLY A 118 2.83 5.71 7.47
N PHE A 119 2.02 6.76 7.63
CA PHE A 119 0.62 6.78 7.20
C PHE A 119 0.11 8.19 6.96
N GLY A 120 -1.02 8.33 6.26
CA GLY A 120 -1.67 9.62 6.05
C GLY A 120 -3.13 9.48 5.64
N VAL A 121 -3.92 10.49 5.95
CA VAL A 121 -5.34 10.60 5.61
C VAL A 121 -5.52 11.83 4.73
N LEU A 122 -5.91 11.59 3.48
CA LEU A 122 -6.29 12.64 2.53
C LEU A 122 -7.81 12.78 2.54
N ARG A 123 -8.32 13.89 3.06
CA ARG A 123 -9.76 14.14 3.28
C ARG A 123 -10.30 15.18 2.31
N GLY A 124 -11.58 15.08 1.98
CA GLY A 124 -12.30 16.12 1.22
C GLY A 124 -12.62 15.75 -0.22
N LEU A 125 -12.33 14.52 -0.66
CA LEU A 125 -12.83 14.03 -1.94
C LEU A 125 -14.36 13.92 -1.90
N PRO A 126 -15.09 14.48 -2.88
CA PRO A 126 -16.55 14.46 -2.92
C PRO A 126 -17.08 13.12 -3.47
N VAL A 127 -16.65 12.00 -2.87
CA VAL A 127 -16.96 10.65 -3.37
C VAL A 127 -18.46 10.34 -3.45
N HIS A 128 -19.30 11.03 -2.67
CA HIS A 128 -20.75 10.85 -2.70
C HIS A 128 -21.44 11.49 -3.91
N SER A 129 -20.80 12.48 -4.56
CA SER A 129 -21.29 13.06 -5.82
C SER A 129 -20.74 12.36 -7.06
N TRP A 130 -19.87 11.36 -6.87
CA TRP A 130 -19.24 10.62 -7.95
C TRP A 130 -19.90 9.27 -8.15
N THR A 131 -19.88 8.79 -9.40
CA THR A 131 -20.12 7.37 -9.66
C THR A 131 -18.96 6.54 -9.13
N THR A 132 -19.18 5.23 -8.92
CA THR A 132 -18.11 4.30 -8.55
C THR A 132 -16.94 4.35 -9.53
N ARG A 133 -17.22 4.55 -10.82
CA ARG A 133 -16.19 4.69 -11.86
C ARG A 133 -15.36 5.95 -11.67
N GLN A 134 -16.00 7.10 -11.45
CA GLN A 134 -15.31 8.37 -11.20
C GLN A 134 -14.46 8.31 -9.93
N ALA A 135 -14.98 7.73 -8.85
CA ALA A 135 -14.21 7.51 -7.62
C ALA A 135 -13.00 6.58 -7.86
N SER A 136 -13.17 5.54 -8.69
CA SER A 136 -12.08 4.63 -9.08
C SER A 136 -11.01 5.34 -9.91
N ILE A 137 -11.41 6.20 -10.86
CA ILE A 137 -10.48 7.01 -11.67
C ILE A 137 -9.70 7.97 -10.77
N ALA A 138 -10.39 8.72 -9.90
CA ALA A 138 -9.74 9.66 -8.97
C ALA A 138 -8.74 8.93 -8.06
N TYR A 139 -9.13 7.77 -7.52
CA TYR A 139 -8.27 6.96 -6.65
C TYR A 139 -7.01 6.47 -7.38
N LEU A 140 -7.16 5.87 -8.57
CA LEU A 140 -6.04 5.37 -9.36
C LEU A 140 -5.14 6.51 -9.84
N GLY A 141 -5.76 7.64 -10.25
CA GLY A 141 -5.07 8.84 -10.70
C GLY A 141 -4.19 9.43 -9.61
N LEU A 142 -4.75 9.71 -8.43
CA LEU A 142 -4.00 10.18 -7.26
C LEU A 142 -2.93 9.18 -6.82
N GLY A 143 -3.29 7.90 -6.73
CA GLY A 143 -2.36 6.83 -6.36
C GLY A 143 -1.15 6.75 -7.28
N SER A 144 -1.34 7.03 -8.58
CA SER A 144 -0.23 7.03 -9.53
C SER A 144 0.85 8.04 -9.18
N TYR A 145 0.50 9.21 -8.60
CA TYR A 145 1.45 10.23 -8.13
C TYR A 145 2.28 9.78 -6.93
N ILE A 146 1.71 8.92 -6.08
CA ILE A 146 2.32 8.42 -4.84
C ILE A 146 3.20 7.20 -5.09
N GLY A 147 2.76 6.27 -5.95
CA GLY A 147 3.49 5.02 -6.16
C GLY A 147 3.07 4.27 -7.41
N ARG A 148 3.64 3.08 -7.59
CA ARG A 148 3.25 2.16 -8.66
C ARG A 148 2.22 1.17 -8.11
N ARG A 149 1.11 1.02 -8.82
CA ARG A 149 0.08 0.01 -8.47
C ARG A 149 0.61 -1.41 -8.67
N LEU A 150 0.20 -2.30 -7.78
CA LEU A 150 0.43 -3.74 -7.85
C LEU A 150 -0.88 -4.47 -8.16
N SER A 151 -0.77 -5.75 -8.51
CA SER A 151 -1.93 -6.63 -8.57
C SER A 151 -2.34 -7.01 -7.14
N GLN A 152 -3.63 -6.90 -6.81
CA GLN A 152 -4.13 -7.25 -5.47
C GLN A 152 -4.50 -8.73 -5.31
N ASN A 153 -4.46 -9.49 -6.40
CA ASN A 153 -4.68 -10.94 -6.38
C ASN A 153 -4.18 -11.62 -7.67
N ARG A 154 -4.27 -12.95 -7.70
CA ARG A 154 -4.01 -13.78 -8.89
C ARG A 154 -4.84 -13.41 -10.14
N GLN A 155 -5.99 -12.76 -9.98
CA GLN A 155 -6.86 -12.33 -11.09
C GLN A 155 -6.46 -10.98 -11.70
N GLY A 156 -5.34 -10.37 -11.26
CA GLY A 156 -4.87 -9.13 -11.87
C GLY A 156 -5.67 -7.89 -11.43
N HIS A 157 -6.51 -8.00 -10.39
CA HIS A 157 -7.33 -6.87 -9.96
C HIS A 157 -6.45 -5.73 -9.45
N MET A 158 -6.60 -4.56 -10.06
CA MET A 158 -5.93 -3.33 -9.62
C MET A 158 -6.66 -2.66 -8.44
N LEU A 159 -7.95 -2.96 -8.30
CA LEU A 159 -8.82 -2.44 -7.25
C LEU A 159 -9.61 -3.58 -6.61
N GLY A 160 -9.51 -3.68 -5.29
CA GLY A 160 -10.32 -4.56 -4.46
C GLY A 160 -11.42 -3.75 -3.76
N HIS A 161 -12.66 -4.25 -3.83
CA HIS A 161 -13.74 -3.71 -3.00
C HIS A 161 -13.73 -4.38 -1.62
N ILE A 162 -13.51 -3.57 -0.59
CA ILE A 162 -13.69 -3.97 0.80
C ILE A 162 -15.13 -3.67 1.19
N LYS A 163 -15.90 -4.73 1.39
CA LYS A 163 -17.30 -4.65 1.84
C LYS A 163 -17.72 -6.02 2.37
N ASP A 164 -18.60 -6.02 3.34
CA ASP A 164 -19.22 -7.26 3.80
C ASP A 164 -20.04 -7.86 2.66
N LEU A 165 -19.61 -9.03 2.20
CA LEU A 165 -20.31 -9.85 1.21
C LEU A 165 -20.80 -11.16 1.83
N ALA A 166 -20.57 -11.34 3.13
CA ALA A 166 -20.65 -12.63 3.76
C ALA A 166 -22.05 -13.02 4.23
N GLU A 167 -23.10 -12.19 4.09
CA GLU A 167 -24.49 -12.52 4.48
C GLU A 167 -24.61 -13.31 5.83
N GLY A 168 -23.71 -13.10 6.79
CA GLY A 168 -23.68 -13.87 8.05
C GLY A 168 -23.16 -15.32 7.98
N LYS A 169 -22.52 -15.75 6.90
CA LYS A 169 -21.86 -17.07 6.79
C LYS A 169 -20.45 -17.00 7.36
N ASP A 170 -20.14 -17.91 8.28
CA ASP A 170 -18.76 -18.12 8.71
C ASP A 170 -17.94 -18.62 7.52
N ILE A 171 -16.95 -17.83 7.13
CA ILE A 171 -15.94 -18.31 6.19
C ILE A 171 -14.99 -19.21 6.97
N ASN A 172 -15.15 -20.52 6.75
CA ASN A 172 -14.38 -21.61 7.34
C ASN A 172 -12.92 -21.58 6.85
N GLY A 173 -12.16 -20.53 7.17
CA GLY A 173 -10.76 -20.37 6.79
C GLY A 173 -10.49 -20.08 5.31
N GLU A 174 -11.47 -20.25 4.42
CA GLU A 174 -11.30 -20.12 2.96
C GLU A 174 -11.59 -18.72 2.41
N GLY A 175 -12.21 -17.82 3.19
CA GLY A 175 -12.56 -16.51 2.68
C GLY A 175 -11.70 -15.37 3.22
N ARG A 176 -11.55 -14.37 2.35
CA ARG A 176 -10.70 -13.21 2.61
C ARG A 176 -11.38 -12.25 3.60
N ILE A 177 -10.66 -11.86 4.66
CA ILE A 177 -11.20 -11.09 5.80
C ILE A 177 -11.86 -9.78 5.39
N TYR A 178 -11.36 -9.11 4.34
CA TYR A 178 -11.92 -7.87 3.79
C TYR A 178 -13.33 -8.01 3.18
N ARG A 179 -13.86 -9.25 3.14
CA ARG A 179 -15.23 -9.56 2.70
C ARG A 179 -16.19 -9.87 3.87
N THR A 180 -15.78 -9.58 5.11
CA THR A 180 -16.56 -9.85 6.34
C THR A 180 -16.69 -8.64 7.23
N GLN A 181 -17.54 -8.77 8.26
CA GLN A 181 -17.62 -7.88 9.41
C GLN A 181 -16.56 -8.12 10.52
N LYS A 182 -15.66 -9.11 10.37
CA LYS A 182 -14.67 -9.44 11.43
C LYS A 182 -13.56 -8.39 11.48
N ALA A 183 -13.14 -8.03 12.70
CA ALA A 183 -12.00 -7.14 12.89
C ALA A 183 -10.70 -7.79 12.36
N GLN A 184 -9.96 -7.03 11.56
CA GLN A 184 -8.65 -7.44 11.06
C GLN A 184 -7.58 -7.09 12.10
N THR A 185 -6.72 -8.05 12.44
CA THR A 185 -5.62 -7.84 13.38
C THR A 185 -4.53 -6.95 12.78
N TYR A 186 -3.61 -6.45 13.61
CA TYR A 186 -2.42 -5.76 13.09
C TYR A 186 -1.64 -6.64 12.12
N HIS A 187 -1.28 -6.06 10.98
CA HIS A 187 -0.51 -6.68 9.91
C HIS A 187 0.14 -5.58 9.07
N SER A 188 1.04 -5.98 8.20
CA SER A 188 1.52 -5.17 7.08
C SER A 188 1.23 -5.94 5.80
N ASP A 189 0.83 -5.22 4.76
CA ASP A 189 0.63 -5.82 3.44
C ASP A 189 1.98 -6.03 2.74
N GLU A 190 2.00 -6.86 1.70
CA GLU A 190 3.20 -7.23 0.92
C GLU A 190 3.72 -6.09 0.01
N SER A 191 3.25 -4.87 0.22
CA SER A 191 3.56 -3.70 -0.59
C SER A 191 4.07 -2.56 0.27
N ASP A 192 4.86 -1.66 -0.33
CA ASP A 192 5.38 -0.48 0.39
C ASP A 192 4.27 0.43 0.93
N ILE A 193 3.15 0.54 0.20
CA ILE A 193 2.05 1.45 0.51
C ILE A 193 0.71 0.77 0.21
N VAL A 194 -0.15 0.65 1.21
CA VAL A 194 -1.57 0.35 1.04
C VAL A 194 -2.40 1.64 1.00
N GLY A 195 -3.32 1.72 0.04
CA GLY A 195 -4.29 2.81 -0.05
C GLY A 195 -5.71 2.30 0.16
N LEU A 196 -6.55 3.12 0.80
CA LEU A 196 -7.96 2.85 1.00
C LEU A 196 -8.79 4.09 0.67
N LEU A 197 -9.81 3.95 -0.17
CA LEU A 197 -10.81 4.99 -0.41
C LEU A 197 -12.13 4.59 0.25
N CYS A 198 -12.54 5.36 1.25
CA CYS A 198 -13.86 5.19 1.86
C CYS A 198 -14.95 5.74 0.92
N LEU A 199 -15.75 4.85 0.33
CA LEU A 199 -16.94 5.23 -0.45
C LEU A 199 -18.18 5.38 0.45
N HIS A 200 -18.28 4.51 1.45
CA HIS A 200 -19.34 4.49 2.45
C HIS A 200 -18.73 4.14 3.81
N GLN A 201 -19.12 4.88 4.85
CA GLN A 201 -18.74 4.56 6.22
C GLN A 201 -19.61 3.43 6.76
N ALA A 202 -19.02 2.59 7.63
CA ALA A 202 -19.78 1.60 8.37
C ALA A 202 -20.76 2.29 9.34
N MET A 203 -21.92 1.68 9.59
CA MET A 203 -22.88 2.18 10.58
C MET A 203 -22.31 2.12 12.01
N GLU A 204 -21.56 1.06 12.31
CA GLU A 204 -20.87 0.82 13.57
C GLU A 204 -19.56 0.07 13.27
N GLY A 205 -18.52 0.32 14.07
CA GLY A 205 -17.20 -0.27 13.86
C GLY A 205 -16.47 0.32 12.66
N GLY A 206 -15.59 -0.49 12.05
CA GLY A 206 -14.84 -0.11 10.84
C GLY A 206 -13.72 0.92 11.07
N GLN A 207 -13.29 1.12 12.32
CA GLN A 207 -12.18 2.01 12.61
C GLN A 207 -10.86 1.43 12.08
N SER A 208 -10.07 2.25 11.39
CA SER A 208 -8.69 1.92 11.06
C SER A 208 -7.79 2.16 12.28
N GLN A 209 -6.92 1.20 12.57
CA GLN A 209 -5.92 1.29 13.63
C GLN A 209 -4.52 1.24 13.02
N VAL A 210 -3.61 2.04 13.54
CA VAL A 210 -2.21 2.11 13.10
C VAL A 210 -1.28 2.18 14.30
N VAL A 211 -0.09 1.61 14.16
CA VAL A 211 0.97 1.61 15.18
C VAL A 211 2.31 1.86 14.51
N SER A 212 3.25 2.51 15.21
CA SER A 212 4.63 2.68 14.73
C SER A 212 5.43 1.41 14.99
N THR A 213 5.82 0.70 13.92
CA THR A 213 6.72 -0.46 14.02
C THR A 213 8.08 -0.07 14.61
N HIS A 214 8.57 1.16 14.35
CA HIS A 214 9.83 1.64 14.94
C HIS A 214 9.70 1.97 16.43
N HIS A 215 8.53 2.42 16.89
CA HIS A 215 8.26 2.56 18.32
C HIS A 215 8.20 1.18 19.00
N ILE A 216 7.53 0.20 18.38
CA ILE A 216 7.51 -1.20 18.84
C ILE A 216 8.93 -1.78 18.90
N TYR A 217 9.74 -1.55 17.86
CA TYR A 217 11.15 -1.94 17.83
C TYR A 217 11.91 -1.40 19.05
N ASN A 218 11.77 -0.10 19.35
CA ASN A 218 12.45 0.53 20.47
C ASN A 218 12.02 -0.06 21.83
N ILE A 219 10.72 -0.35 22.00
CA ILE A 219 10.21 -1.03 23.20
C ILE A 219 10.80 -2.43 23.32
N LEU A 220 10.75 -3.23 22.25
CA LEU A 220 11.28 -4.60 22.26
C LEU A 220 12.80 -4.62 22.47
N ARG A 221 13.56 -3.73 21.84
CA ARG A 221 15.02 -3.62 22.03
C ARG A 221 15.38 -3.37 23.50
N LYS A 222 14.59 -2.56 24.20
CA LYS A 222 14.79 -2.22 25.61
C LYS A 222 14.30 -3.31 26.57
N GLU A 223 13.11 -3.87 26.32
CA GLU A 223 12.41 -4.71 27.30
C GLU A 223 12.55 -6.20 27.03
N ARG A 224 12.62 -6.60 25.76
CA ARG A 224 12.66 -8.00 25.29
C ARG A 224 13.57 -8.18 24.06
N PRO A 225 14.87 -7.87 24.16
CA PRO A 225 15.82 -8.03 23.05
C PRO A 225 15.93 -9.48 22.58
N ASP A 226 15.59 -10.45 23.43
CA ASP A 226 15.48 -11.86 23.08
C ASP A 226 14.37 -12.12 22.06
N ILE A 227 13.20 -11.49 22.21
CA ILE A 227 12.09 -11.57 21.24
C ILE A 227 12.46 -10.84 19.97
N LEU A 228 13.00 -9.62 20.08
CA LEU A 228 13.37 -8.83 18.90
C LEU A 228 14.34 -9.60 18.01
N ARG A 229 15.35 -10.25 18.60
CA ARG A 229 16.30 -11.08 17.85
C ARG A 229 15.59 -12.19 17.07
N GLN A 230 14.58 -12.86 17.64
CA GLN A 230 13.82 -13.89 16.92
C GLN A 230 13.03 -13.31 15.74
N LEU A 231 12.42 -12.13 15.92
CA LEU A 231 11.68 -11.45 14.85
C LEU A 231 12.59 -11.03 13.68
N CYS A 232 13.88 -10.79 13.93
CA CYS A 232 14.85 -10.43 12.89
C CYS A 232 15.41 -11.64 12.13
N LEU A 233 15.10 -12.87 12.51
CA LEU A 233 15.59 -14.06 11.81
C LEU A 233 14.73 -14.34 10.57
N PRO A 234 15.32 -14.65 9.40
CA PRO A 234 14.58 -14.92 8.17
C PRO A 234 14.05 -16.36 8.13
N HIS A 235 13.24 -16.74 9.13
CA HIS A 235 12.61 -18.06 9.22
C HIS A 235 11.10 -17.99 9.42
N TRP A 236 10.51 -16.86 9.03
CA TRP A 236 9.07 -16.61 9.05
C TRP A 236 8.51 -16.91 7.66
N PHE A 237 7.71 -17.96 7.57
CA PHE A 237 7.11 -18.38 6.30
C PHE A 237 5.67 -17.90 6.19
N TYR A 238 5.32 -17.36 5.03
CA TYR A 238 4.01 -16.89 4.64
C TYR A 238 3.47 -17.72 3.49
N ASP A 239 2.21 -18.13 3.61
CA ASP A 239 1.50 -18.83 2.55
C ASP A 239 1.16 -17.85 1.42
N ARG A 240 1.58 -18.14 0.19
CA ARG A 240 1.34 -17.31 -1.01
C ARG A 240 -0.10 -17.38 -1.49
N LYS A 241 -0.96 -18.20 -0.89
CA LYS A 241 -2.39 -18.34 -1.23
C LYS A 241 -2.64 -18.65 -2.70
N GLY A 242 -1.74 -19.42 -3.31
CA GLY A 242 -1.77 -19.78 -4.74
C GLY A 242 -1.37 -18.63 -5.68
N GLU A 243 -0.76 -17.56 -5.18
CA GLU A 243 -0.20 -16.46 -5.96
C GLU A 243 1.26 -16.75 -6.38
N THR A 244 1.46 -17.92 -7.01
CA THR A 244 2.77 -18.47 -7.42
C THR A 244 3.01 -18.45 -8.94
N ASN A 245 4.27 -18.27 -9.35
CA ASN A 245 4.76 -18.58 -10.70
C ASN A 245 5.21 -20.03 -10.84
N GLU A 246 5.39 -20.48 -12.09
CA GLU A 246 6.05 -21.76 -12.37
C GLU A 246 7.47 -21.76 -11.79
N GLY A 247 7.76 -22.73 -10.91
CA GLY A 247 9.04 -22.89 -10.22
C GLY A 247 9.15 -22.19 -8.87
N GLU A 248 8.13 -21.43 -8.43
CA GLU A 248 8.08 -20.87 -7.07
C GLU A 248 7.46 -21.88 -6.08
N ASN A 249 7.87 -21.77 -4.81
CA ASN A 249 7.22 -22.50 -3.72
C ASN A 249 5.82 -21.91 -3.43
N GLU A 250 4.94 -22.67 -2.78
CA GLU A 250 3.63 -22.18 -2.31
C GLU A 250 3.73 -21.28 -1.06
N TRP A 251 4.94 -21.07 -0.55
CA TRP A 251 5.25 -20.20 0.57
C TRP A 251 6.50 -19.36 0.28
N MET A 252 6.72 -18.32 1.08
CA MET A 252 7.94 -17.51 1.14
C MET A 252 8.37 -17.32 2.59
#